data_AF-A0A5A5T8L1-F1
#
_entry.id   AF-A0A5A5T8L1-F1
#
_cell.length_a   1.000
_cell.length_b   1.000
_cell.length_c   1.000
_cell.angle_alpha   90.00
_cell.angle_beta   90.00
_cell.angle_gamma   90.00
#
_symmetry.space_group_name_H-M   'P 1'
#
loop_
_entity.id
_entity.type
_entity.pdbx_description
1 polymer ?
#
loop_
_entity_poly.entity_id
_entity_poly.type
_entity_poly.pdbx_seq_one_letter_code
_entity_poly.pdbx_strand_id
1 'polypeptide(L)'
;MSIGQAYTDILSETEKKSLDMACDLLIDHAFEDLEQLKDTKDAADTWLGIYLPQRYIYKYTPLFFKKFTVCLITVAWKLAQAEQIPLASLAEELAAWTLVREAQRLLQDELEEATDKDNLEQFIDVFFEDLDFEYLFDNAFDGIEETQGGQQMNITSLAFDNWFKPFLDEPYRKVHPYVVD
;
A
#
# COMPACT_ATOMS: atom_id res chain seq x y z
N MET A 1 -13.53 0.12 12.39
CA MET A 1 -12.81 1.29 12.98
C MET A 1 -13.51 2.56 12.47
N SER A 2 -13.10 3.80 12.78
CA SER A 2 -13.62 4.97 12.03
C SER A 2 -12.55 5.40 11.05
N ILE A 3 -12.58 4.79 9.86
CA ILE A 3 -11.65 5.06 8.77
C ILE A 3 -12.11 6.29 7.98
N GLY A 4 -11.15 7.09 7.51
CA GLY A 4 -11.42 8.19 6.59
C GLY A 4 -11.90 9.49 7.23
N GLN A 5 -11.68 9.68 8.55
CA GLN A 5 -12.13 10.88 9.27
C GLN A 5 -11.51 12.16 8.70
N ALA A 6 -10.23 12.13 8.32
CA ALA A 6 -9.53 13.25 7.71
C ALA A 6 -9.94 13.55 6.25
N TYR A 7 -10.84 12.74 5.67
CA TYR A 7 -11.21 12.76 4.26
C TYR A 7 -12.74 12.83 4.06
N THR A 8 -13.49 13.35 5.04
CA THR A 8 -14.96 13.41 4.99
C THR A 8 -15.51 14.26 3.84
N ASP A 9 -14.72 15.20 3.33
CA ASP A 9 -15.09 16.06 2.21
C ASP A 9 -14.91 15.37 0.84
N ILE A 10 -14.26 14.19 0.81
CA ILE A 10 -13.92 13.45 -0.40
C ILE A 10 -14.60 12.07 -0.39
N LEU A 11 -14.45 11.32 0.70
CA LEU A 11 -14.99 9.97 0.84
C LEU A 11 -16.44 9.98 1.35
N SER A 12 -17.32 9.30 0.64
CA SER A 12 -18.66 8.95 1.11
C SER A 12 -18.61 7.89 2.22
N GLU A 13 -19.73 7.71 2.94
CA GLU A 13 -19.82 6.68 3.98
C GLU A 13 -19.65 5.25 3.43
N THR A 14 -20.09 5.01 2.19
CA THR A 14 -19.89 3.71 1.52
C THR A 14 -18.40 3.44 1.30
N GLU A 15 -17.66 4.43 0.83
CA GLU A 15 -16.22 4.27 0.54
C GLU A 15 -15.40 4.13 1.81
N LYS A 16 -15.74 4.87 2.87
CA LYS A 16 -15.14 4.70 4.20
C LYS A 16 -15.37 3.28 4.73
N LYS A 17 -16.59 2.75 4.58
CA LYS A 17 -16.94 1.38 4.97
C LYS A 17 -16.13 0.35 4.16
N SER A 18 -15.99 0.54 2.85
CA SER A 18 -15.20 -0.37 2.02
C SER A 18 -13.71 -0.33 2.34
N LEU A 19 -13.15 0.84 2.69
CA LEU A 19 -11.78 0.95 3.20
C LEU A 19 -11.59 0.27 4.55
N ASP A 20 -12.56 0.42 5.48
CA ASP A 20 -12.54 -0.28 6.78
C ASP A 20 -12.55 -1.80 6.59
N MET A 21 -13.44 -2.30 5.72
CA MET A 21 -13.51 -3.72 5.37
C MET A 21 -12.24 -4.22 4.69
N ALA A 22 -11.64 -3.44 3.79
CA ALA A 22 -10.38 -3.79 3.15
C ALA A 22 -9.23 -3.88 4.15
N CYS A 23 -9.17 -2.99 5.15
CA CYS A 23 -8.20 -3.05 6.24
C CYS A 23 -8.32 -4.36 7.01
N ASP A 24 -9.52 -4.71 7.47
CA ASP A 24 -9.75 -5.93 8.24
C ASP A 24 -9.38 -7.17 7.41
N LEU A 25 -9.90 -7.29 6.19
CA LEU A 25 -9.66 -8.45 5.31
C LEU A 25 -8.19 -8.64 4.97
N LEU A 26 -7.48 -7.58 4.56
CA LEU A 26 -6.09 -7.70 4.14
C LEU A 26 -5.15 -7.95 5.32
N ILE A 27 -5.45 -7.42 6.51
CA ILE A 27 -4.67 -7.72 7.72
C ILE A 27 -4.87 -9.19 8.11
N ASP A 28 -6.09 -9.71 8.08
CA ASP A 28 -6.37 -11.12 8.36
C ASP A 28 -5.67 -12.03 7.34
N HIS A 29 -5.83 -11.76 6.05
CA HIS A 29 -5.13 -12.50 4.99
C HIS A 29 -3.60 -12.42 5.13
N ALA A 30 -3.05 -11.28 5.55
CA ALA A 30 -1.61 -11.16 5.78
C ALA A 30 -1.10 -12.10 6.88
N PHE A 31 -1.90 -12.32 7.94
CA PHE A 31 -1.57 -13.31 8.97
C PHE A 31 -1.70 -14.74 8.46
N GLU A 32 -2.72 -15.05 7.67
CA GLU A 32 -2.87 -16.35 7.02
C GLU A 32 -1.71 -16.66 6.06
N ASP A 33 -1.31 -15.69 5.25
CA ASP A 33 -0.17 -15.80 4.33
C ASP A 33 1.14 -16.13 5.09
N LEU A 34 1.35 -15.50 6.24
CA LEU A 34 2.50 -15.78 7.11
C LEU A 34 2.50 -17.20 7.69
N GLU A 35 1.35 -17.81 7.89
CA GLU A 35 1.24 -19.22 8.26
C GLU A 35 1.56 -20.12 7.07
N GLN A 36 0.97 -19.84 5.91
CA GLN A 36 1.14 -20.63 4.69
C GLN A 36 2.59 -20.62 4.16
N LEU A 37 3.31 -19.51 4.29
CA LEU A 37 4.72 -19.40 3.89
C LEU A 37 5.66 -20.27 4.75
N LYS A 38 5.26 -20.63 5.99
CA LYS A 38 6.03 -21.58 6.81
C LYS A 38 5.93 -23.00 6.25
N ASP A 39 4.82 -23.31 5.56
CA ASP A 39 4.48 -24.62 5.02
C ASP A 39 4.85 -24.77 3.53
N THR A 40 5.78 -23.94 3.01
CA THR A 40 6.40 -23.99 1.67
C THR A 40 5.55 -23.58 0.46
N LYS A 41 4.51 -22.74 0.64
CA LYS A 41 3.91 -22.05 -0.52
C LYS A 41 4.84 -21.00 -1.12
N ASP A 42 4.72 -20.81 -2.44
CA ASP A 42 5.37 -19.70 -3.13
C ASP A 42 4.69 -18.38 -2.74
N ALA A 43 5.46 -17.30 -2.60
CA ALA A 43 4.91 -15.98 -2.32
C ALA A 43 3.90 -15.55 -3.38
N ALA A 44 4.06 -16.01 -4.64
CA ALA A 44 3.11 -15.75 -5.72
C ALA A 44 1.67 -16.26 -5.44
N ASP A 45 1.54 -17.31 -4.63
CA ASP A 45 0.26 -17.97 -4.34
C ASP A 45 -0.43 -17.42 -3.08
N THR A 46 0.16 -16.41 -2.45
CA THR A 46 -0.37 -15.75 -1.26
C THR A 46 -1.30 -14.60 -1.63
N TRP A 47 -2.19 -14.21 -0.72
CA TRP A 47 -3.10 -13.09 -0.97
C TRP A 47 -2.33 -11.80 -1.24
N LEU A 48 -1.38 -11.44 -0.37
CA LEU A 48 -0.58 -10.22 -0.55
C LEU A 48 0.35 -10.30 -1.76
N GLY A 49 0.82 -11.50 -2.10
CA GLY A 49 1.65 -11.74 -3.27
C GLY A 49 1.02 -11.24 -4.57
N ILE A 50 -0.32 -11.33 -4.69
CA ILE A 50 -1.07 -10.89 -5.88
C ILE A 50 -1.08 -9.36 -6.02
N TYR A 51 -1.09 -8.61 -4.91
CA TYR A 51 -1.14 -7.14 -4.92
C TYR A 51 0.24 -6.50 -5.05
N LEU A 52 1.31 -7.27 -4.89
CA LEU A 52 2.67 -6.75 -4.88
C LEU A 52 3.36 -6.83 -6.26
N PRO A 53 4.37 -5.99 -6.50
CA PRO A 53 5.15 -6.01 -7.74
C PRO A 53 5.80 -7.38 -8.05
N GLN A 54 5.25 -8.10 -9.03
CA GLN A 54 5.64 -9.49 -9.35
C GLN A 54 7.12 -9.68 -9.67
N ARG A 55 7.80 -8.64 -10.18
CA ARG A 55 9.23 -8.72 -10.48
C ARG A 55 10.10 -9.00 -9.25
N TYR A 56 9.62 -8.71 -8.04
CA TYR A 56 10.33 -8.93 -6.79
C TYR A 56 9.84 -10.15 -6.01
N ILE A 57 9.00 -11.00 -6.60
CA ILE A 57 8.37 -12.13 -5.89
C ILE A 57 9.39 -13.04 -5.18
N TYR A 58 10.55 -13.27 -5.81
CA TYR A 58 11.64 -14.08 -5.25
C TYR A 58 12.29 -13.46 -4.00
N LYS A 59 12.05 -12.17 -3.72
CA LYS A 59 12.53 -11.47 -2.52
C LYS A 59 11.50 -11.43 -1.39
N TYR A 60 10.25 -11.86 -1.63
CA TYR A 60 9.19 -11.82 -0.63
C TYR A 60 9.30 -13.00 0.35
N THR A 61 10.30 -12.90 1.23
CA THR A 61 10.56 -13.86 2.31
C THR A 61 9.51 -13.76 3.43
N PRO A 62 9.42 -14.74 4.34
CA PRO A 62 8.58 -14.62 5.54
C PRO A 62 8.87 -13.36 6.37
N LEU A 63 10.12 -12.87 6.40
CA LEU A 63 10.45 -11.63 7.09
C LEU A 63 9.90 -10.40 6.35
N PHE A 64 9.99 -10.39 5.01
CA PHE A 64 9.36 -9.36 4.19
C PHE A 64 7.86 -9.27 4.49
N PHE A 65 7.15 -10.40 4.47
CA PHE A 65 5.71 -10.43 4.79
C PHE A 65 5.43 -9.87 6.17
N LYS A 66 6.19 -10.25 7.21
CA LYS A 66 5.99 -9.69 8.56
C LYS A 66 6.13 -8.17 8.57
N LYS A 67 7.15 -7.63 7.89
CA LYS A 67 7.37 -6.18 7.79
C LYS A 67 6.24 -5.51 7.02
N PHE A 68 5.80 -6.10 5.91
CA PHE A 68 4.72 -5.58 5.09
C PHE A 68 3.35 -5.63 5.81
N THR A 69 3.08 -6.69 6.59
CA THR A 69 1.91 -6.76 7.49
C THR A 69 1.91 -5.59 8.48
N VAL A 70 3.08 -5.24 9.05
CA VAL A 70 3.19 -4.08 9.92
C VAL A 70 2.93 -2.77 9.16
N CYS A 71 3.36 -2.65 7.89
CA CYS A 71 3.00 -1.51 7.04
C CYS A 71 1.48 -1.43 6.82
N LEU A 72 0.78 -2.54 6.52
CA LEU A 72 -0.69 -2.56 6.40
C LEU A 72 -1.37 -2.06 7.67
N ILE A 73 -0.97 -2.59 8.83
CA ILE A 73 -1.51 -2.16 10.14
C ILE A 73 -1.23 -0.67 10.39
N THR A 74 -0.02 -0.21 10.05
CA THR A 74 0.39 1.19 10.22
C THR A 74 -0.45 2.12 9.33
N VAL A 75 -0.67 1.75 8.08
CA VAL A 75 -1.48 2.54 7.15
C VAL A 75 -2.95 2.54 7.55
N ALA A 76 -3.51 1.39 7.96
CA ALA A 76 -4.85 1.32 8.52
C ALA A 76 -5.01 2.26 9.73
N TRP A 77 -4.01 2.29 10.62
CA TRP A 77 -3.98 3.24 11.73
C TRP A 77 -3.92 4.70 11.26
N LYS A 78 -3.12 5.05 10.24
CA LYS A 78 -3.05 6.41 9.66
C LYS A 78 -4.39 6.84 9.06
N LEU A 79 -5.04 5.94 8.32
CA LEU A 79 -6.37 6.17 7.74
C LEU A 79 -7.46 6.42 8.79
N ALA A 80 -7.27 5.90 10.01
CA ALA A 80 -8.20 6.08 11.12
C ALA A 80 -8.00 7.38 11.91
N GLN A 81 -6.98 8.19 11.57
CA GLN A 81 -6.73 9.44 12.27
C GLN A 81 -7.66 10.56 11.79
N ALA A 82 -7.96 11.47 12.71
CA ALA A 82 -8.78 12.65 12.44
C ALA A 82 -8.05 13.70 11.57
N GLU A 83 -6.72 13.66 11.57
CA GLU A 83 -5.86 14.49 10.74
C GLU A 83 -5.09 13.60 9.76
N GLN A 84 -4.74 14.15 8.59
CA GLN A 84 -3.97 13.43 7.59
C GLN A 84 -2.56 13.15 8.12
N ILE A 85 -2.16 11.88 8.09
CA ILE A 85 -0.79 11.48 8.40
C ILE A 85 -0.14 10.96 7.11
N PRO A 86 0.97 11.57 6.65
CA PRO A 86 1.60 11.19 5.40
C PRO A 86 2.22 9.79 5.50
N LEU A 87 2.31 9.12 4.35
CA LEU A 87 3.03 7.86 4.19
C LEU A 87 4.54 8.12 4.34
N ALA A 88 5.23 7.22 5.04
CA ALA A 88 6.59 7.44 5.47
C ALA A 88 7.62 6.67 4.64
N SER A 89 7.20 5.70 3.84
CA SER A 89 8.09 4.86 3.02
C SER A 89 7.34 4.23 1.86
N LEU A 90 8.07 3.78 0.85
CA LEU A 90 7.53 3.08 -0.32
C LEU A 90 6.76 1.80 0.04
N ALA A 91 7.15 1.10 1.12
CA ALA A 91 6.40 -0.03 1.64
C ALA A 91 5.04 0.37 2.23
N GLU A 92 4.92 1.56 2.81
CA GLU A 92 3.63 2.10 3.25
C GLU A 92 2.78 2.56 2.07
N GLU A 93 3.37 3.10 1.01
CA GLU A 93 2.66 3.39 -0.25
C GLU A 93 2.11 2.13 -0.90
N LEU A 94 2.92 1.08 -1.03
CA LEU A 94 2.46 -0.21 -1.53
C LEU A 94 1.36 -0.83 -0.66
N ALA A 95 1.46 -0.69 0.67
CA ALA A 95 0.42 -1.15 1.60
C ALA A 95 -0.87 -0.34 1.45
N ALA A 96 -0.78 1.00 1.37
CA ALA A 96 -1.90 1.88 1.08
C ALA A 96 -2.57 1.53 -0.25
N TRP A 97 -1.77 1.30 -1.29
CA TRP A 97 -2.26 0.94 -2.60
C TRP A 97 -3.01 -0.40 -2.57
N THR A 98 -2.47 -1.38 -1.85
CA THR A 98 -3.11 -2.69 -1.64
C THR A 98 -4.48 -2.53 -0.97
N LEU A 99 -4.58 -1.73 0.08
CA LEU A 99 -5.84 -1.42 0.79
C LEU A 99 -6.86 -0.72 -0.12
N VAL A 100 -6.43 0.27 -0.88
CA VAL A 100 -7.27 1.03 -1.81
C VAL A 100 -7.81 0.15 -2.94
N ARG A 101 -6.95 -0.69 -3.53
CA ARG A 101 -7.35 -1.64 -4.59
C ARG A 101 -8.38 -2.64 -4.08
N GLU A 102 -8.22 -3.15 -2.86
CA GLU A 102 -9.19 -4.06 -2.27
C GLU A 102 -10.51 -3.37 -1.93
N ALA A 103 -10.47 -2.14 -1.40
CA ALA A 103 -11.68 -1.35 -1.17
C ALA A 103 -12.46 -1.11 -2.47
N GLN A 104 -11.78 -0.83 -3.57
CA GLN A 104 -12.40 -0.70 -4.89
C GLN A 104 -13.00 -2.01 -5.40
N ARG A 105 -12.34 -3.15 -5.15
CA ARG A 105 -12.87 -4.48 -5.47
C ARG A 105 -14.15 -4.75 -4.70
N LEU A 106 -14.18 -4.46 -3.39
CA LEU A 106 -15.36 -4.61 -2.54
C LEU A 106 -16.53 -3.71 -2.97
N LEU A 107 -16.24 -2.47 -3.37
CA LEU A 107 -17.27 -1.56 -3.91
C LEU A 107 -17.88 -2.10 -5.20
N GLN A 108 -17.05 -2.64 -6.11
CA GLN A 108 -17.53 -3.24 -7.36
C GLN A 108 -18.40 -4.48 -7.12
N ASP A 109 -18.12 -5.25 -6.07
CA ASP A 109 -18.93 -6.42 -5.69
C ASP A 109 -20.26 -6.03 -5.03
N GLU A 110 -20.30 -4.96 -4.21
CA GLU A 110 -21.50 -4.51 -3.50
C GLU A 110 -22.47 -3.73 -4.41
N LEU A 111 -21.95 -3.07 -5.45
CA LEU A 111 -22.71 -2.15 -6.29
C LEU A 111 -22.75 -2.70 -7.73
N GLU A 112 -23.83 -3.42 -8.05
CA GLU A 112 -24.09 -3.95 -9.41
C GLU A 112 -24.12 -2.86 -10.51
N GLU A 113 -24.23 -1.58 -10.13
CA GLU A 113 -24.10 -0.42 -11.01
C GLU A 113 -23.05 0.56 -10.47
N ALA A 114 -22.22 1.07 -11.38
CA ALA A 114 -21.10 1.96 -11.12
C ALA A 114 -21.49 3.16 -10.23
N THR A 115 -21.13 3.11 -8.95
CA THR A 115 -20.95 4.32 -8.15
C THR A 115 -19.86 5.19 -8.72
N ASP A 116 -19.92 6.48 -8.37
CA ASP A 116 -18.88 7.49 -8.61
C ASP A 116 -17.50 6.94 -8.20
N LYS A 117 -16.78 6.37 -9.17
CA LYS A 117 -15.37 6.00 -9.02
C LYS A 117 -14.52 7.22 -8.66
N ASP A 118 -15.05 8.39 -8.99
CA ASP A 118 -14.44 9.70 -8.85
C ASP A 118 -14.01 10.03 -7.41
N ASN A 119 -14.76 9.63 -6.39
CA ASN A 119 -14.42 9.98 -5.00
C ASN A 119 -13.19 9.22 -4.50
N LEU A 120 -13.09 7.92 -4.79
CA LEU A 120 -11.96 7.10 -4.41
C LEU A 120 -10.71 7.41 -5.25
N GLU A 121 -10.89 7.83 -6.50
CA GLU A 121 -9.83 8.41 -7.34
C GLU A 121 -9.34 9.75 -6.77
N GLN A 122 -10.24 10.67 -6.40
CA GLN A 122 -9.86 11.91 -5.72
C GLN A 122 -9.17 11.66 -4.37
N PHE A 123 -9.58 10.61 -3.65
CA PHE A 123 -8.92 10.21 -2.43
C PHE A 123 -7.49 9.76 -2.67
N ILE A 124 -7.21 9.01 -3.75
CA ILE A 124 -5.85 8.62 -4.13
C ILE A 124 -4.98 9.88 -4.34
N ASP A 125 -5.48 10.87 -5.09
CA ASP A 125 -4.75 12.11 -5.37
C ASP A 125 -4.41 12.93 -4.11
N VAL A 126 -5.18 12.75 -3.02
CA VAL A 126 -4.97 13.46 -1.75
C VAL A 126 -4.17 12.63 -0.74
N PHE A 127 -4.34 11.31 -0.76
CA PHE A 127 -3.69 10.42 0.19
C PHE A 127 -2.24 10.11 -0.18
N PHE A 128 -1.95 10.03 -1.48
CA PHE A 128 -0.62 9.81 -2.02
C PHE A 128 0.00 11.14 -2.45
N GLU A 129 1.28 11.34 -2.16
CA GLU A 129 2.00 12.54 -2.59
C GLU A 129 2.43 12.46 -4.06
N ASP A 130 2.73 11.24 -4.50
CA ASP A 130 2.96 10.85 -5.89
C ASP A 130 2.53 9.38 -6.08
N LEU A 131 2.61 8.89 -7.32
CA LEU A 131 2.32 7.51 -7.68
C LEU A 131 3.53 6.83 -8.32
N ASP A 132 4.75 7.25 -7.96
CA ASP A 132 5.98 6.71 -8.56
C ASP A 132 6.13 5.21 -8.33
N PHE A 133 5.56 4.70 -7.23
CA PHE A 133 5.51 3.27 -6.93
C PHE A 133 4.78 2.46 -8.01
N GLU A 134 3.90 3.07 -8.83
CA GLU A 134 3.20 2.38 -9.92
C GLU A 134 4.17 1.83 -10.96
N TYR A 135 5.34 2.46 -11.15
CA TYR A 135 6.39 1.97 -12.07
C TYR A 135 6.90 0.58 -11.68
N LEU A 136 6.76 0.16 -10.42
CA LEU A 136 7.12 -1.18 -9.97
C LEU A 136 6.23 -2.27 -10.61
N PHE A 137 5.00 -1.93 -11.01
CA PHE A 137 4.04 -2.88 -11.57
C PHE A 137 4.20 -3.08 -13.09
N ASP A 138 4.84 -2.15 -13.80
CA ASP A 138 5.06 -2.25 -15.24
C ASP A 138 6.53 -2.49 -15.58
N ASN A 139 6.82 -3.67 -16.14
CA ASN A 139 8.17 -4.10 -16.51
C ASN A 139 8.85 -3.18 -17.52
N ALA A 140 8.10 -2.35 -18.27
CA ALA A 140 8.66 -1.34 -19.16
C ALA A 140 9.50 -0.28 -18.42
N PHE A 141 9.27 -0.09 -17.13
CA PHE A 141 9.97 0.87 -16.27
C PHE A 141 11.02 0.24 -15.36
N ASP A 142 11.45 -0.99 -15.64
CA ASP A 142 12.53 -1.62 -14.87
C ASP A 142 13.85 -0.84 -14.96
N GLY A 143 14.41 -0.51 -13.79
CA GLY A 143 15.61 0.29 -13.65
C GLY A 143 15.44 1.78 -13.97
N ILE A 144 14.20 2.30 -14.05
CA ILE A 144 13.95 3.73 -14.32
C ILE A 144 14.68 4.64 -13.32
N GLU A 145 14.79 4.23 -12.06
CA GLU A 145 15.49 4.94 -11.00
C GLU A 145 17.01 5.05 -11.23
N GLU A 146 17.59 4.16 -12.04
CA GLU A 146 19.01 4.19 -12.42
C GLU A 146 19.26 5.06 -13.66
N THR A 147 18.21 5.45 -14.38
CA THR A 147 18.33 6.26 -15.59
C THR A 147 18.52 7.74 -15.28
N GLN A 148 19.16 8.47 -16.21
CA GLN A 148 19.21 9.94 -16.14
C GLN A 148 17.82 10.58 -16.16
N GLY A 149 16.84 9.94 -16.84
CA GLY A 149 15.46 10.41 -16.88
C GLY A 149 14.79 10.34 -15.50
N GLY A 150 14.91 9.21 -14.80
CA GLY A 150 14.37 9.06 -13.45
C GLY A 150 15.02 9.99 -12.42
N GLN A 151 16.33 10.20 -12.52
CA GLN A 151 17.05 11.17 -11.69
C GLN A 151 16.59 12.61 -11.94
N GLN A 152 16.23 12.97 -13.17
CA GLN A 152 15.72 14.30 -13.53
C GLN A 152 14.26 14.52 -13.13
N MET A 153 13.47 13.46 -13.01
CA MET A 153 12.07 13.50 -12.59
C MET A 153 11.90 13.54 -11.06
N ASN A 154 13.02 13.52 -10.30
CA ASN A 154 13.02 13.47 -8.84
C ASN A 154 12.24 12.27 -8.28
N ILE A 155 12.28 11.14 -8.99
CA ILE A 155 11.56 9.92 -8.62
C ILE A 155 12.08 9.39 -7.29
N THR A 156 11.16 9.04 -6.39
CA THR A 156 11.48 8.39 -5.12
C THR A 156 12.27 7.09 -5.36
N SER A 157 13.22 6.74 -4.48
CA SER A 157 14.04 5.53 -4.70
C SER A 157 13.18 4.26 -4.74
N LEU A 158 13.04 3.67 -5.93
CA LEU A 158 12.27 2.43 -6.18
C LEU A 158 13.04 1.15 -5.84
N ALA A 159 14.32 1.27 -5.46
CA ALA A 159 15.18 0.14 -5.13
C ALA A 159 14.60 -0.66 -3.95
N PHE A 160 14.47 -1.98 -4.14
CA PHE A 160 13.89 -2.90 -3.15
C PHE A 160 14.44 -2.72 -1.72
N ASP A 161 15.75 -2.54 -1.58
CA ASP A 161 16.43 -2.41 -0.29
C ASP A 161 16.09 -1.12 0.46
N ASN A 162 15.37 -0.19 -0.19
CA ASN A 162 14.92 1.06 0.39
C ASN A 162 13.42 1.06 0.73
N TRP A 163 12.66 0.02 0.38
CA TRP A 163 11.19 0.03 0.51
C TRP A 163 10.70 0.35 1.93
N PHE A 164 11.35 -0.20 2.95
CA PHE A 164 10.98 0.01 4.35
C PHE A 164 11.71 1.18 5.03
N LYS A 165 12.60 1.88 4.32
CA LYS A 165 13.33 3.03 4.88
C LYS A 165 12.44 4.26 4.82
N PRO A 166 12.53 5.16 5.82
CA PRO A 166 11.82 6.41 5.74
C PRO A 166 12.32 7.22 4.54
N PHE A 167 11.43 7.98 3.90
CA PHE A 167 11.80 8.94 2.87
C PHE A 167 12.81 9.97 3.43
N LEU A 168 13.88 10.22 2.67
CA LEU A 168 15.07 10.92 3.16
C LEU A 168 14.91 12.44 3.22
N ASP A 169 14.02 12.97 2.40
CA ASP A 169 13.65 14.38 2.31
C ASP A 169 12.81 14.84 3.50
N GLU A 170 12.14 13.94 4.21
CA GLU A 170 11.22 14.28 5.29
C GLU A 170 11.57 13.62 6.64
N PRO A 171 12.55 14.16 7.40
CA PRO A 171 13.14 13.49 8.57
C PRO A 171 12.18 13.33 9.77
N TYR A 172 11.04 14.02 9.78
CA TYR A 172 9.99 13.84 10.79
C TYR A 172 9.11 12.62 10.52
N ARG A 173 9.06 12.11 9.27
CA ARG A 173 8.33 10.89 8.95
C ARG A 173 9.07 9.69 9.56
N LYS A 174 8.36 8.93 10.37
CA LYS A 174 8.87 7.73 11.03
C LYS A 174 8.07 6.53 10.55
N VAL A 175 8.78 5.52 10.09
CA VAL A 175 8.25 4.18 9.89
C VAL A 175 8.17 3.44 11.22
N HIS A 176 7.34 2.40 11.29
CA HIS A 176 7.23 1.58 12.49
C HIS A 176 8.58 0.91 12.85
N PRO A 177 9.02 0.88 14.13
CA PRO A 177 10.34 0.35 14.51
C PRO A 177 10.61 -1.09 14.02
N TYR A 178 9.59 -1.94 14.02
CA TYR A 178 9.70 -3.32 13.53
C TYR A 178 10.16 -3.44 12.06
N VAL A 179 9.89 -2.45 11.20
CA VAL A 179 10.23 -2.56 9.77
C VAL A 179 11.68 -2.16 9.48
N VAL A 180 12.33 -1.43 10.37
CA VAL A 180 13.74 -1.02 10.26
C VAL A 180 14.72 -1.98 10.92
N ASP A 181 14.26 -2.75 11.90
CA ASP A 181 15.02 -3.81 12.59
C ASP A 181 15.08 -5.13 11.78
#